data_AF-J6F229-F1
#
_entry.id   AF-J6F229-F1
#
_cell.length_a   1.000
_cell.length_b   1.000
_cell.length_c   1.000
_cell.angle_alpha   90.00
_cell.angle_beta   90.00
_cell.angle_gamma   90.00
#
_symmetry.space_group_name_H-M   'P 1'
#
loop_
_entity.id
_entity.type
_entity.pdbx_description
1 polymer ?
#
loop_
_entity_poly.entity_id
_entity_poly.type
_entity_poly.pdbx_seq_one_letter_code
_entity_poly.pdbx_strand_id
1 'polypeptide(L)'
;MKNNVFKVTAGNKFQSVIVFLRGQLGIKQSDALFTYINGAFAPTPDDTVGSLYKCFGTEGHLIVNYSLGDRNHSQTQDRIPRISSRL
;
A
#
# COMPACT_ATOMS: atom_id res chain seq x y z
N MET A 1 4.94 -7.38 10.55
CA MET A 1 4.92 -5.91 10.75
C MET A 1 4.50 -5.57 12.17
N LYS A 2 5.25 -4.71 12.87
CA LYS A 2 4.93 -4.23 14.24
C LYS A 2 3.97 -3.03 14.26
N ASN A 3 3.91 -2.25 13.18
CA ASN A 3 2.96 -1.15 12.99
C ASN A 3 2.20 -1.34 11.68
N ASN A 4 0.88 -1.18 11.74
CA ASN A 4 -0.01 -1.22 10.57
C ASN A 4 -0.62 0.15 10.28
N VAL A 5 0.00 1.24 10.74
CA VAL A 5 -0.43 2.61 10.47
C VAL A 5 0.82 3.45 10.19
N PHE A 6 0.86 4.07 9.01
CA PHE A 6 2.01 4.87 8.55
C PHE A 6 1.58 6.27 8.13
N LYS A 7 2.41 7.28 8.42
CA LYS A 7 2.23 8.66 7.93
C LYS A 7 2.92 8.85 6.60
N VAL A 8 2.19 9.37 5.62
CA VAL A 8 2.71 9.67 4.28
C VAL A 8 2.24 11.06 3.87
N THR A 9 3.15 11.85 3.29
CA THR A 9 2.85 13.18 2.77
C THR A 9 1.89 13.08 1.58
N ALA A 10 0.82 13.89 1.59
CA ALA A 10 -0.22 13.87 0.56
C ALA A 10 0.32 14.12 -0.87
N GLY A 11 1.37 14.94 -1.00
CA GLY A 11 2.01 15.23 -2.29
C GLY A 11 2.87 14.09 -2.86
N ASN A 12 3.14 13.03 -2.08
CA ASN A 12 3.92 11.91 -2.58
C ASN A 12 3.11 11.09 -3.59
N LYS A 13 3.80 10.61 -4.62
CA LYS A 13 3.27 9.62 -5.55
C LYS A 13 3.08 8.28 -4.85
N PHE A 14 2.12 7.48 -5.32
CA PHE A 14 1.86 6.16 -4.80
C PHE A 14 3.04 5.21 -5.02
N GLN A 15 3.87 5.44 -6.03
CA GLN A 15 5.14 4.73 -6.20
C GLN A 15 6.03 4.78 -4.95
N SER A 16 6.06 5.91 -4.23
CA SER A 16 6.82 6.02 -2.97
C SER A 16 6.25 5.09 -1.89
N VAL A 17 4.94 4.87 -1.88
CA VAL A 17 4.28 3.91 -0.97
C VAL A 17 4.65 2.48 -1.34
N ILE A 18 4.71 2.13 -2.63
CA ILE A 18 5.14 0.81 -3.10
C ILE A 18 6.58 0.52 -2.67
N VAL A 19 7.51 1.47 -2.91
CA VAL A 19 8.92 1.34 -2.50
C VAL A 19 9.03 1.20 -0.98
N PHE A 20 8.27 2.00 -0.23
CA PHE A 20 8.20 1.92 1.22
C PHE A 20 7.74 0.55 1.71
N LEU A 21 6.63 0.03 1.18
CA LEU A 21 6.09 -1.28 1.53
C LEU A 21 7.09 -2.41 1.21
N ARG A 22 7.77 -2.34 0.05
CA ARG A 22 8.84 -3.31 -0.29
C ARG A 22 9.93 -3.33 0.78
N GLY A 23 10.40 -2.17 1.22
CA GLY A 23 11.42 -2.06 2.27
C GLY A 23 10.93 -2.59 3.62
N GLN A 24 9.69 -2.30 4.01
CA GLN A 24 9.11 -2.79 5.26
C GLN A 24 8.84 -4.30 5.26
N LEU A 25 8.53 -4.88 4.10
CA LEU A 25 8.24 -6.30 3.93
C LEU A 25 9.48 -7.14 3.56
N GLY A 26 10.62 -6.51 3.28
CA GLY A 26 11.83 -7.21 2.84
C GLY A 26 11.71 -7.84 1.45
N ILE A 27 10.85 -7.30 0.59
CA ILE A 27 10.57 -7.84 -0.75
C ILE A 27 11.67 -7.39 -1.72
N LYS A 28 12.25 -8.33 -2.48
CA LYS A 28 13.27 -8.00 -3.48
C LYS A 28 12.64 -7.28 -4.68
N GLN A 29 13.43 -6.48 -5.40
CA GLN A 29 12.93 -5.80 -6.61
C GLN A 29 12.45 -6.78 -7.69
N SER A 30 13.02 -7.99 -7.74
CA SER A 30 12.63 -9.08 -8.63
C SER A 30 11.23 -9.64 -8.35
N ASP A 31 10.74 -9.44 -7.12
CA ASP A 31 9.53 -10.10 -6.65
C ASP A 31 8.33 -9.19 -6.92
N ALA A 32 7.23 -9.81 -7.31
CA ALA A 32 5.99 -9.11 -7.61
C ALA A 32 5.31 -8.66 -6.31
N LEU A 33 5.01 -7.37 -6.22
CA LEU A 33 4.19 -6.77 -5.17
C LEU A 33 3.02 -6.08 -5.86
N PHE A 34 1.82 -6.53 -5.54
CA PHE A 34 0.59 -5.90 -5.97
C PHE A 34 -0.01 -5.13 -4.79
N THR A 35 -0.58 -3.97 -5.08
CA THR A 35 -1.19 -3.08 -4.08
C THR A 35 -2.58 -2.68 -4.54
N TYR A 36 -3.51 -2.60 -3.60
CA TYR A 36 -4.90 -2.26 -3.87
C TYR A 36 -5.40 -1.23 -2.86
N ILE A 37 -6.23 -0.29 -3.31
CA ILE A 37 -6.95 0.64 -2.43
C ILE A 37 -8.27 0.00 -2.01
N ASN A 38 -8.51 -0.08 -0.70
CA ASN A 38 -9.73 -0.66 -0.10
C ASN A 38 -10.07 -2.07 -0.61
N GLY A 39 -9.08 -2.85 -1.08
CA GLY A 39 -9.29 -4.17 -1.67
C GLY A 39 -10.06 -4.19 -3.01
N ALA A 40 -10.24 -3.03 -3.66
CA ALA A 40 -11.09 -2.90 -4.84
C ALA A 40 -10.29 -2.78 -6.16
N PHE A 41 -9.29 -1.90 -6.19
CA PHE A 41 -8.54 -1.61 -7.42
C PHE A 41 -7.07 -1.29 -7.13
N ALA A 42 -6.20 -1.52 -8.11
CA ALA A 42 -4.79 -1.14 -8.04
C ALA A 42 -4.62 0.32 -8.49
N PRO A 43 -4.06 1.20 -7.64
CA PRO A 43 -3.80 2.59 -8.04
C PRO A 43 -2.63 2.67 -9.03
N THR A 44 -2.56 3.75 -9.81
CA THR A 44 -1.42 3.97 -10.68
C THR A 44 -0.22 4.46 -9.85
N PRO A 45 1.02 4.11 -10.21
CA PRO A 45 2.21 4.61 -9.51
C PRO A 45 2.33 6.14 -9.45
N ASP A 46 1.75 6.83 -10.42
CA ASP A 46 1.78 8.28 -10.56
C ASP A 46 0.67 9.01 -9.78
N ASP A 47 -0.35 8.30 -9.31
CA ASP A 47 -1.39 8.88 -8.45
C ASP A 47 -0.76 9.45 -7.18
N THR A 48 -1.25 10.62 -6.73
CA THR A 48 -0.82 11.16 -5.45
C THR A 48 -1.62 10.52 -4.30
N VAL A 49 -0.96 10.31 -3.17
CA VAL A 49 -1.61 9.78 -1.96
C VAL A 49 -2.75 10.69 -1.51
N GLY A 50 -2.60 12.01 -1.66
CA GLY A 50 -3.65 12.99 -1.35
C GLY A 50 -4.90 12.83 -2.20
N SER A 51 -4.75 12.65 -3.53
CA SER A 51 -5.89 12.39 -4.42
C SER A 51 -6.60 11.09 -4.06
N LEU A 52 -5.84 10.01 -3.85
CA LEU A 52 -6.41 8.71 -3.46
C LEU A 52 -7.13 8.79 -2.10
N TYR A 53 -6.56 9.50 -1.13
CA TYR A 53 -7.19 9.72 0.17
C TYR A 53 -8.47 10.55 0.06
N LYS A 54 -8.48 11.61 -0.74
CA LYS A 54 -9.68 12.44 -0.94
C LYS A 54 -10.85 11.66 -1.53
N CYS A 55 -10.58 10.72 -2.44
CA CYS A 55 -11.60 9.94 -3.13
C CYS A 55 -12.00 8.66 -2.39
N PHE A 56 -11.06 8.00 -1.72
CA PHE A 56 -11.22 6.63 -1.20
C PHE A 56 -10.83 6.48 0.28
N GLY A 57 -10.51 7.58 0.97
CA GLY A 57 -10.22 7.56 2.39
C GLY A 57 -11.45 7.15 3.20
N THR A 58 -11.23 6.37 4.25
CA THR A 58 -12.26 5.94 5.20
C THR A 58 -11.73 6.09 6.62
N GLU A 59 -12.56 6.61 7.53
CA GLU A 59 -12.22 6.76 8.96
C GLU A 59 -10.90 7.51 9.22
N GLY A 60 -10.51 8.47 8.37
CA GLY A 60 -9.24 9.19 8.51
C GLY A 60 -8.01 8.43 7.99
N HIS A 61 -8.21 7.35 7.23
CA HIS A 61 -7.17 6.48 6.69
C HIS A 61 -7.37 6.17 5.21
N LEU A 62 -6.27 5.97 4.49
CA LEU A 62 -6.28 5.31 3.18
C LEU A 62 -5.87 3.84 3.41
N ILE A 63 -6.78 2.91 3.16
CA ILE A 63 -6.48 1.49 3.33
C ILE A 63 -5.76 1.00 2.08
N VAL A 64 -4.55 0.45 2.29
CA VAL A 64 -3.74 -0.14 1.23
C VAL A 64 -3.58 -1.63 1.52
N ASN A 65 -4.20 -2.46 0.70
CA ASN A 65 -4.01 -3.90 0.72
C ASN A 65 -2.82 -4.26 -0.18
N TYR A 66 -2.14 -5.35 0.13
CA TYR A 66 -1.08 -5.86 -0.73
C TYR A 66 -1.15 -7.37 -0.87
N SER A 67 -0.63 -7.89 -1.97
CA SER A 67 -0.43 -9.32 -2.19
C SER A 67 0.90 -9.56 -2.88
N LEU A 68 1.60 -10.62 -2.47
CA LEU A 68 2.80 -11.07 -3.14
C LEU A 68 2.40 -11.90 -4.37
N GLY A 69 3.05 -11.66 -5.50
CA GLY A 69 2.92 -12.53 -6.66
C GLY A 69 3.76 -13.77 -6.43
N ASP A 70 3.19 -14.75 -5.74
CA ASP A 70 3.86 -16.04 -5.59
C ASP A 70 3.93 -16.75 -6.95
N ARG A 71 5.13 -17.19 -7.33
CA ARG A 71 5.33 -18.14 -8.42
C ARG A 71 4.96 -19.58 -8.02
N ASN A 72 4.54 -19.83 -6.78
CA ASN A 72 4.05 -21.11 -6.32
C ASN A 72 2.90 -20.96 -5.33
N HIS A 73 1.79 -21.59 -5.68
CA HIS A 73 0.51 -21.62 -4.98
C HIS A 73 0.66 -21.91 -3.47
N SER A 74 0.59 -20.91 -2.60
CA SER A 74 0.40 -21.06 -1.15
C SER A 74 -0.06 -19.73 -0.55
N GLN A 75 -1.37 -19.63 -0.41
CA GLN A 75 -2.15 -18.50 0.08
C GLN A 75 -1.70 -18.06 1.49
N THR A 76 -0.65 -17.23 1.57
CA THR A 76 -0.22 -16.65 2.84
C THR A 76 -0.80 -15.24 2.95
N GLN A 77 -1.97 -15.17 3.57
CA GLN A 77 -2.69 -13.94 3.86
C GLN A 77 -2.03 -13.20 5.03
N ASP A 78 -0.82 -12.68 4.80
CA ASP A 78 -0.08 -11.98 5.84
C ASP A 78 -0.40 -10.47 5.85
N ARG A 79 -1.19 -10.10 6.86
CA ARG A 79 -1.20 -8.80 7.59
C ARG A 79 -1.28 -7.50 6.77
N ILE A 80 -2.50 -6.95 6.80
CA ILE A 80 -2.94 -5.66 6.23
C ILE A 80 -2.28 -4.46 6.95
N PRO A 81 -1.53 -3.57 6.27
CA PRO A 81 -1.09 -2.28 6.76
C PRO A 81 -2.09 -1.19 6.33
N ARG A 82 -2.72 -0.50 7.30
CA ARG A 82 -3.46 0.73 7.04
C ARG A 82 -2.47 1.89 6.88
N ILE A 83 -2.72 2.86 6.01
CA ILE A 83 -1.87 4.06 5.89
C ILE A 83 -2.72 5.27 6.32
N SER A 84 -2.21 6.09 7.24
CA SER A 84 -2.87 7.30 7.75
C SER A 84 -2.14 8.53 7.25
N SER A 85 -2.69 9.23 6.27
CA SER A 85 -2.28 10.61 6.01
C SER A 85 -2.95 11.52 7.04
N ARG A 86 -2.22 11.94 8.08
CA ARG A 86 -2.62 13.13 8.85
C ARG A 86 -2.16 14.37 8.09
N LEU A 87 -3.11 15.27 7.85
CA LEU A 87 -2.85 16.69 7.60
C LEU A 87 -2.06 17.29 8.77
#